data_AF-A0A519HF57-F1
#
_entry.id   AF-A0A519HF57-F1
#
_cell.length_a   1.000
_cell.length_b   1.000
_cell.length_c   1.000
_cell.angle_alpha   90.00
_cell.angle_beta   90.00
_cell.angle_gamma   90.00
#
_symmetry.space_group_name_H-M   'P 1'
#
loop_
_entity.id
_entity.type
_entity.pdbx_description
1 polymer ?
#
loop_
_entity_poly.entity_id
_entity_poly.type
_entity_poly.pdbx_seq_one_letter_code
_entity_poly.pdbx_strand_id
1 'polypeptide(L)'
;MRPSRRCRATPSTRPSAAQCWQLNGAPQNWAESSAEVGIATRDSLRDWLHAPGSLSRRLARLGQRFEVQVLRQGVAPFRALERAALGLPPRGLTVVREVILRVDGQPLVWARSAVHQRATTGPWRALKGLGSKPLAHLLYDDYRIHRSELQPRRVSRHGHTRRHAERQWLAATGQPPSAQMLWSRNSVFSRSGAQLRVMELFDPALARHRPG
;
A
#
# COMPACT_ATOMS: atom_id res chain seq x y z
N MET A 1 54.05 -23.06 -5.10
CA MET A 1 52.76 -22.76 -5.79
C MET A 1 51.59 -23.37 -5.01
N ARG A 2 50.82 -22.54 -4.30
CA ARG A 2 49.52 -22.87 -3.70
C ARG A 2 48.66 -21.60 -3.77
N PRO A 3 47.48 -21.58 -4.41
CA PRO A 3 46.66 -20.38 -4.43
C PRO A 3 45.76 -20.32 -3.19
N SER A 4 45.88 -19.22 -2.45
CA SER A 4 45.00 -18.84 -1.35
C SER A 4 43.58 -18.53 -1.86
N ARG A 5 42.58 -19.24 -1.34
CA ARG A 5 41.16 -18.97 -1.60
C ARG A 5 40.74 -17.67 -0.91
N ARG A 6 40.43 -16.62 -1.70
CA ARG A 6 39.72 -15.43 -1.21
C ARG A 6 38.24 -15.78 -1.03
N CYS A 7 37.76 -15.73 0.21
CA CYS A 7 36.33 -15.67 0.51
C CYS A 7 35.73 -14.40 -0.09
N ARG A 8 34.74 -14.54 -0.97
CA ARG A 8 33.91 -13.42 -1.45
C ARG A 8 32.88 -13.09 -0.38
N ALA A 9 32.96 -11.88 0.18
CA ALA A 9 31.88 -11.31 0.95
C ALA A 9 30.71 -10.99 0.01
N THR A 10 29.53 -11.51 0.33
CA THR A 10 28.25 -11.16 -0.29
C THR A 10 27.82 -9.77 0.18
N PRO A 11 27.27 -8.90 -0.69
CA PRO A 11 26.72 -7.63 -0.25
C PRO A 11 25.38 -7.88 0.45
N SER A 12 25.40 -7.72 1.77
CA SER A 12 24.23 -7.67 2.64
C SER A 12 23.42 -6.41 2.33
N THR A 13 22.27 -6.59 1.67
CA THR A 13 21.30 -5.52 1.43
C THR A 13 20.54 -5.23 2.72
N ARG A 14 20.99 -4.22 3.48
CA ARG A 14 20.22 -3.67 4.60
C ARG A 14 18.90 -3.09 4.06
N PRO A 15 17.74 -3.35 4.69
CA PRO A 15 16.52 -2.62 4.34
C PRO A 15 16.73 -1.13 4.65
N SER A 16 16.45 -0.30 3.64
CA SER A 16 16.45 1.16 3.74
C SER A 16 15.54 1.59 4.88
N ALA A 17 16.08 2.40 5.80
CA ALA A 17 15.36 2.92 6.95
C ALA A 17 14.04 3.58 6.51
N ALA A 18 12.92 3.07 7.02
CA ALA A 18 11.62 3.68 6.84
C ALA A 18 11.69 5.10 7.44
N GLN A 19 11.45 6.13 6.62
CA GLN A 19 11.27 7.49 7.15
C GLN A 19 9.98 7.47 7.97
N CYS A 20 10.12 7.52 9.29
CA CYS A 20 9.03 7.47 10.25
C CYS A 20 8.47 8.86 10.44
N TRP A 21 7.15 8.98 10.36
CA TRP A 21 6.46 10.21 10.71
C TRP A 21 6.08 10.10 12.18
N GLN A 22 6.83 10.79 13.05
CA GLN A 22 6.45 10.97 14.45
C GLN A 22 5.44 12.11 14.55
N LEU A 23 4.34 11.84 15.24
CA LEU A 23 3.24 12.75 15.50
C LEU A 23 3.05 12.86 17.00
N ASN A 24 2.65 14.05 17.46
CA ASN A 24 2.35 14.34 18.86
C ASN A 24 0.98 13.72 19.21
N GLY A 25 0.91 12.40 19.42
CA GLY A 25 -0.25 11.66 19.89
C GLY A 25 0.12 10.75 21.07
N ALA A 26 -0.81 9.96 21.63
CA ALA A 26 -0.48 8.88 22.58
C ALA A 26 -0.33 7.54 21.83
N PRO A 27 0.52 6.59 22.28
CA PRO A 27 0.72 5.34 21.57
C PRO A 27 -0.52 4.43 21.73
N GLN A 28 -0.97 3.82 20.64
CA GLN A 28 -2.18 3.00 20.67
C GLN A 28 -1.87 1.54 21.04
N ASN A 29 -2.64 0.94 21.96
CA ASN A 29 -2.53 -0.48 22.31
C ASN A 29 -3.30 -1.34 21.29
N TRP A 30 -2.58 -1.99 20.37
CA TRP A 30 -3.15 -2.85 19.32
C TRP A 30 -3.26 -4.34 19.75
N ALA A 31 -2.70 -4.74 20.89
CA ALA A 31 -2.38 -6.13 21.21
C ALA A 31 -3.52 -7.00 21.77
N GLU A 32 -4.66 -6.44 22.15
CA GLU A 32 -5.67 -7.15 22.97
C GLU A 32 -6.89 -7.72 22.22
N SER A 33 -6.94 -7.72 20.87
CA SER A 33 -8.26 -7.85 20.22
C SER A 33 -8.32 -8.62 18.92
N SER A 34 -8.27 -9.95 19.02
CA SER A 34 -8.39 -10.88 17.89
C SER A 34 -9.80 -11.42 17.60
N ALA A 35 -10.85 -11.04 18.34
CA ALA A 35 -12.19 -11.63 18.15
C ALA A 35 -13.30 -10.57 18.05
N GLU A 36 -14.21 -10.84 17.11
CA GLU A 36 -15.53 -10.26 16.85
C GLU A 36 -15.64 -8.91 16.09
N VAL A 37 -16.21 -9.00 14.88
CA VAL A 37 -16.62 -7.86 14.04
C VAL A 37 -18.16 -7.74 14.16
N GLY A 38 -18.63 -6.96 15.13
CA GLY A 38 -20.04 -6.55 15.25
C GLY A 38 -20.55 -5.63 14.13
N ILE A 39 -21.80 -5.16 14.23
CA ILE A 39 -22.42 -4.29 13.20
C ILE A 39 -21.72 -2.92 13.13
N ALA A 40 -21.46 -2.28 14.27
CA ALA A 40 -20.78 -0.97 14.34
C ALA A 40 -19.35 -0.98 13.75
N THR A 41 -18.67 -2.12 13.79
CA THR A 41 -17.35 -2.27 13.16
C THR A 41 -17.47 -2.43 11.63
N ARG A 42 -18.54 -3.07 11.11
CA ARG A 42 -18.78 -3.10 9.66
C ARG A 42 -19.02 -1.72 9.07
N ASP A 43 -19.76 -0.85 9.78
CA ASP A 43 -20.01 0.52 9.33
C ASP A 43 -18.74 1.36 9.37
N SER A 44 -17.92 1.21 10.40
CA SER A 44 -16.63 1.91 10.47
C SER A 44 -15.68 1.47 9.33
N LEU A 45 -15.66 0.19 8.96
CA LEU A 45 -14.89 -0.26 7.79
C LEU A 45 -15.44 0.32 6.48
N ARG A 46 -16.77 0.46 6.35
CA ARG A 46 -17.41 1.16 5.24
C ARG A 46 -16.94 2.61 5.17
N ASP A 47 -16.89 3.32 6.30
CA ASP A 47 -16.39 4.70 6.32
C ASP A 47 -14.97 4.79 5.75
N TRP A 48 -14.07 3.88 6.13
CA TRP A 48 -12.72 3.83 5.56
C TRP A 48 -12.69 3.60 4.04
N LEU A 49 -13.57 2.75 3.52
CA LEU A 49 -13.67 2.46 2.10
C LEU A 49 -14.11 3.69 1.28
N HIS A 50 -14.91 4.57 1.87
CA HIS A 50 -15.47 5.76 1.23
C HIS A 50 -14.75 7.07 1.61
N ALA A 51 -13.90 7.06 2.64
CA ALA A 51 -13.26 8.26 3.17
C ALA A 51 -12.43 9.02 2.10
N PRO A 52 -12.81 10.27 1.76
CA PRO A 52 -12.12 11.03 0.73
C PRO A 52 -10.75 11.51 1.23
N GLY A 53 -9.94 12.02 0.29
CA GLY A 53 -8.60 12.51 0.59
C GLY A 53 -7.57 11.39 0.85
N SER A 54 -6.48 11.76 1.52
CA SER A 54 -5.31 10.92 1.73
C SER A 54 -5.53 9.84 2.81
N LEU A 55 -5.38 8.56 2.42
CA LEU A 55 -5.38 7.45 3.39
C LEU A 55 -4.27 7.61 4.42
N SER A 56 -3.06 7.92 3.96
CA SER A 56 -1.88 8.05 4.82
C SER A 56 -2.06 9.13 5.87
N ARG A 57 -2.69 10.27 5.50
CA ARG A 57 -2.98 11.35 6.46
C ARG A 57 -3.99 10.92 7.52
N ARG A 58 -5.00 10.14 7.14
CA ARG A 58 -6.01 9.61 8.08
C ARG A 58 -5.42 8.55 9.00
N LEU A 59 -4.67 7.59 8.45
CA LEU A 59 -3.97 6.57 9.24
C LEU A 59 -2.97 7.20 10.22
N ALA A 60 -2.23 8.22 9.79
CA ALA A 60 -1.28 8.88 10.67
C ALA A 60 -1.95 9.54 11.89
N ARG A 61 -3.22 9.95 11.80
CA ARG A 61 -3.96 10.48 12.97
C ARG A 61 -4.40 9.43 13.98
N LEU A 62 -4.24 8.13 13.69
CA LEU A 62 -4.65 7.06 14.59
C LEU A 62 -3.62 6.73 15.68
N GLY A 63 -2.40 7.25 15.56
CA GLY A 63 -1.31 6.92 16.49
C GLY A 63 -0.15 7.90 16.39
N GLN A 64 0.96 7.57 17.02
CA GLN A 64 2.15 8.43 17.06
C GLN A 64 3.05 8.26 15.85
N ARG A 65 3.12 7.05 15.29
CA ARG A 65 4.10 6.69 14.27
C ARG A 65 3.41 6.13 13.05
N PHE A 66 3.52 6.84 11.93
CA PHE A 66 3.08 6.32 10.63
C PHE A 66 4.28 5.89 9.78
N GLU A 67 4.17 4.71 9.18
CA GLU A 67 5.23 4.13 8.36
C GLU A 67 4.69 3.53 7.07
N VAL A 68 5.47 3.69 6.00
CA VAL A 68 5.29 2.97 4.75
C VAL A 68 6.42 1.97 4.60
N GLN A 69 6.10 0.69 4.76
CA GLN A 69 7.03 -0.39 4.48
C GLN A 69 6.90 -0.80 3.01
N VAL A 70 7.92 -0.51 2.21
CA VAL A 70 7.94 -0.90 0.80
C VAL A 70 8.26 -2.39 0.69
N LEU A 71 7.34 -3.14 0.07
CA LEU A 71 7.49 -4.59 -0.17
C LEU A 71 8.09 -4.86 -1.54
N ARG A 72 7.65 -4.09 -2.54
CA ARG A 72 8.13 -4.18 -3.92
C ARG A 72 7.97 -2.84 -4.62
N GLN A 73 8.96 -2.47 -5.40
CA GLN A 73 8.83 -1.40 -6.39
C GLN A 73 9.61 -1.78 -7.64
N GLY A 74 8.94 -1.88 -8.78
CA GLY A 74 9.60 -2.28 -10.03
C GLY A 74 8.63 -2.80 -11.08
N VAL A 75 9.18 -3.43 -12.12
CA VAL A 75 8.39 -3.96 -13.23
C VAL A 75 7.58 -5.19 -12.78
N ALA A 76 6.28 -5.18 -13.09
CA ALA A 76 5.40 -6.32 -12.90
C ALA A 76 4.15 -6.18 -13.78
N PRO A 77 3.61 -7.29 -14.33
CA PRO A 77 2.44 -7.22 -15.19
C PRO A 77 1.22 -6.63 -14.48
N PHE A 78 0.38 -5.93 -15.25
CA PHE A 78 -0.94 -5.51 -14.79
C PHE A 78 -1.85 -6.71 -14.54
N ARG A 79 -2.59 -6.64 -13.43
CA ARG A 79 -3.72 -7.53 -13.10
C ARG A 79 -4.95 -7.17 -13.94
N ALA A 80 -5.96 -8.03 -13.96
CA ALA A 80 -7.18 -7.82 -14.76
C ALA A 80 -7.84 -6.45 -14.51
N LEU A 81 -8.03 -6.07 -13.24
CA LEU A 81 -8.60 -4.75 -12.87
C LEU A 81 -7.67 -3.57 -13.14
N GLU A 82 -6.35 -3.80 -13.27
CA GLU A 82 -5.39 -2.77 -13.68
C GLU A 82 -5.47 -2.56 -15.19
N ARG A 83 -5.54 -3.64 -15.98
CA ARG A 83 -5.73 -3.59 -17.43
C ARG A 83 -7.06 -2.96 -17.81
N ALA A 84 -8.14 -3.30 -17.10
CA ALA A 84 -9.45 -2.71 -17.34
C ALA A 84 -9.46 -1.19 -17.08
N ALA A 85 -8.69 -0.71 -16.09
CA ALA A 85 -8.66 0.70 -15.73
C ALA A 85 -7.66 1.53 -16.56
N LEU A 86 -6.52 0.93 -16.93
CA LEU A 86 -5.38 1.65 -17.53
C LEU A 86 -5.13 1.28 -19.00
N GLY A 87 -5.88 0.34 -19.55
CA GLY A 87 -5.63 -0.25 -20.87
C GLY A 87 -4.50 -1.29 -20.87
N LEU A 88 -4.30 -1.92 -22.02
CA LEU A 88 -3.30 -2.96 -22.23
C LEU A 88 -1.93 -2.36 -22.58
N PRO A 89 -0.88 -2.60 -21.78
CA PRO A 89 0.48 -2.33 -22.18
C PRO A 89 1.12 -3.55 -22.86
N PRO A 90 2.12 -3.33 -23.74
CA PRO A 90 3.12 -4.35 -24.03
C PRO A 90 3.78 -4.86 -22.74
N ARG A 91 4.21 -6.13 -22.73
CA ARG A 91 4.86 -6.76 -21.56
C ARG A 91 6.10 -5.95 -21.13
N GLY A 92 6.35 -5.89 -19.82
CA GLY A 92 7.49 -5.17 -19.25
C GLY A 92 7.30 -3.65 -19.12
N LEU A 93 6.29 -3.06 -19.77
CA LEU A 93 6.07 -1.60 -19.76
C LEU A 93 5.17 -1.12 -18.62
N THR A 94 5.22 -1.79 -17.48
CA THR A 94 4.37 -1.48 -16.31
C THR A 94 5.18 -1.49 -15.04
N VAL A 95 4.97 -0.48 -14.21
CA VAL A 95 5.64 -0.33 -12.92
C VAL A 95 4.59 -0.42 -11.83
N VAL A 96 4.94 -1.16 -10.78
CA VAL A 96 4.08 -1.35 -9.61
C VAL A 96 4.84 -0.98 -8.35
N ARG A 97 4.10 -0.52 -7.36
CA ARG A 97 4.58 -0.29 -6.01
C ARG A 97 3.63 -0.97 -5.03
N GLU A 98 4.16 -1.88 -4.23
CA GLU A 98 3.43 -2.64 -3.21
C GLU A 98 4.01 -2.29 -1.84
N VAL A 99 3.14 -1.94 -0.90
CA VAL A 99 3.53 -1.45 0.42
C VAL A 99 2.59 -2.00 1.51
N ILE A 100 3.09 -2.03 2.74
CA ILE A 100 2.26 -2.10 3.94
C ILE A 100 2.29 -0.73 4.61
N LEU A 101 1.13 -0.24 5.02
CA LEU A 101 0.99 0.94 5.87
C LEU A 101 0.83 0.50 7.31
N ARG A 102 1.66 1.08 8.19
CA ARG A 102 1.65 0.78 9.62
C ARG A 102 1.34 2.03 10.44
N VAL A 103 0.66 1.83 11.56
CA VAL A 103 0.50 2.81 12.63
C VAL A 103 1.01 2.19 13.92
N ASP A 104 1.95 2.83 14.59
CA ASP A 104 2.61 2.34 15.82
C ASP A 104 3.10 0.89 15.68
N GLY A 105 3.69 0.57 14.52
CA GLY A 105 4.16 -0.78 14.19
C GLY A 105 3.08 -1.75 13.73
N GLN A 106 1.79 -1.50 14.01
CA GLN A 106 0.69 -2.36 13.58
C GLN A 106 0.43 -2.22 12.08
N PRO A 107 0.50 -3.32 11.30
CA PRO A 107 0.15 -3.30 9.88
C PRO A 107 -1.38 -3.24 9.71
N LEU A 108 -1.86 -2.29 8.93
CA LEU A 108 -3.31 -2.04 8.77
C LEU A 108 -3.79 -2.09 7.32
N VAL A 109 -2.90 -1.81 6.35
CA VAL A 109 -3.27 -1.75 4.94
C VAL A 109 -2.18 -2.34 4.09
N TRP A 110 -2.54 -3.27 3.20
CA TRP A 110 -1.71 -3.65 2.06
C TRP A 110 -2.15 -2.85 0.85
N ALA A 111 -1.25 -2.11 0.22
CA ALA A 111 -1.60 -1.27 -0.92
C ALA A 111 -0.75 -1.59 -2.14
N ARG A 112 -1.37 -1.50 -3.31
CA ARG A 112 -0.72 -1.67 -4.61
C ARG A 112 -1.09 -0.53 -5.54
N SER A 113 -0.07 0.13 -6.05
CA SER A 113 -0.18 1.14 -7.09
C SER A 113 0.39 0.62 -8.40
N ALA A 114 -0.23 0.95 -9.53
CA ALA A 114 0.13 0.44 -10.86
C ALA A 114 0.07 1.56 -11.91
N VAL A 115 1.07 1.62 -12.77
CA VAL A 115 1.21 2.66 -13.80
C VAL A 115 1.95 2.14 -15.02
N HIS A 116 1.68 2.73 -16.19
CA HIS A 116 2.50 2.51 -17.37
C HIS A 116 3.91 3.06 -17.17
N GLN A 117 4.94 2.30 -17.56
CA GLN A 117 6.34 2.69 -17.37
C GLN A 117 6.66 4.03 -18.02
N ARG A 118 6.11 4.32 -19.21
CA ARG A 118 6.28 5.63 -19.89
C ARG A 118 5.85 6.82 -19.03
N ALA A 119 4.92 6.64 -18.11
CA ALA A 119 4.48 7.72 -17.25
C ALA A 119 5.42 7.96 -16.05
N THR A 120 6.34 7.02 -15.78
CA THR A 120 7.39 7.16 -14.75
C THR A 120 8.60 7.99 -15.21
N THR A 121 8.59 8.48 -16.45
CA THR A 121 9.48 9.54 -16.93
C THR A 121 8.76 10.88 -17.11
N GLY A 122 7.43 10.90 -16.94
CA GLY A 122 6.57 12.07 -17.09
C GLY A 122 5.84 12.44 -15.79
N PRO A 123 4.50 12.57 -15.80
CA PRO A 123 3.72 13.05 -14.64
C PRO A 123 3.95 12.26 -13.35
N TRP A 124 4.29 10.97 -13.45
CA TRP A 124 4.52 10.08 -12.32
C TRP A 124 6.00 9.79 -12.07
N ARG A 125 6.93 10.65 -12.54
CA ARG A 125 8.38 10.48 -12.36
C ARG A 125 8.81 10.33 -10.89
N ALA A 126 8.13 11.04 -9.99
CA ALA A 126 8.42 11.04 -8.57
C ALA A 126 8.21 9.67 -7.91
N LEU A 127 7.45 8.75 -8.54
CA LEU A 127 7.31 7.38 -8.05
C LEU A 127 8.65 6.66 -7.91
N LYS A 128 9.62 6.92 -8.81
CA LYS A 128 10.94 6.25 -8.77
C LYS A 128 11.72 6.57 -7.49
N GLY A 129 11.67 7.83 -7.05
CA GLY A 129 12.39 8.33 -5.87
C GLY A 129 11.55 8.35 -4.59
N LEU A 130 10.35 7.77 -4.61
CA LEU A 130 9.42 7.92 -3.50
C LEU A 130 9.89 7.19 -2.23
N GLY A 131 10.69 6.13 -2.36
CA GLY A 131 11.27 5.41 -1.22
C GLY A 131 10.19 4.98 -0.21
N SER A 132 10.42 5.28 1.07
CA SER A 132 9.46 5.06 2.18
C SER A 132 8.48 6.22 2.39
N LYS A 133 8.41 7.21 1.48
CA LYS A 133 7.44 8.30 1.58
C LYS A 133 6.04 7.85 1.16
N PRO A 134 4.98 8.40 1.76
CA PRO A 134 3.61 8.10 1.36
C PRO A 134 3.33 8.55 -0.07
N LEU A 135 2.60 7.73 -0.82
CA LEU A 135 2.16 8.13 -2.16
C LEU A 135 1.27 9.38 -2.12
N ALA A 136 0.57 9.61 -1.01
CA ALA A 136 -0.25 10.79 -0.78
C ALA A 136 0.47 12.12 -1.03
N HIS A 137 1.78 12.22 -0.73
CA HIS A 137 2.57 13.44 -0.98
C HIS A 137 2.62 13.78 -2.47
N LEU A 138 2.71 12.76 -3.32
CA LEU A 138 2.67 12.97 -4.75
C LEU A 138 1.27 13.34 -5.24
N LEU A 139 0.23 12.82 -4.59
CA LEU A 139 -1.13 12.82 -5.11
C LEU A 139 -1.99 14.01 -4.69
N TYR A 140 -1.76 14.56 -3.51
CA TYR A 140 -2.62 15.59 -2.93
C TYR A 140 -1.95 16.97 -2.82
N ASP A 141 -0.66 17.07 -3.16
CA ASP A 141 0.08 18.33 -3.13
C ASP A 141 0.06 19.04 -4.50
N ASP A 142 -0.43 18.39 -5.56
CA ASP A 142 -0.56 18.97 -6.92
C ASP A 142 -2.04 19.00 -7.35
N TYR A 143 -2.61 20.21 -7.41
CA TYR A 143 -4.02 20.44 -7.75
C TYR A 143 -4.42 19.97 -9.16
N ARG A 144 -3.45 19.74 -10.06
CA ARG A 144 -3.72 19.26 -11.42
C ARG A 144 -3.99 17.75 -11.46
N ILE A 145 -3.76 17.06 -10.34
CA ILE A 145 -4.05 15.64 -10.21
C ILE A 145 -5.54 15.49 -9.90
N HIS A 146 -6.23 14.76 -10.77
CA HIS A 146 -7.62 14.42 -10.59
C HIS A 146 -7.74 12.98 -10.11
N ARG A 147 -8.67 12.71 -9.20
CA ARG A 147 -8.95 11.36 -8.71
C ARG A 147 -10.34 10.95 -9.15
N SER A 148 -10.46 9.74 -9.67
CA SER A 148 -11.77 9.10 -9.88
C SER A 148 -12.51 8.94 -8.55
N GLU A 149 -13.79 8.63 -8.63
CA GLU A 149 -14.54 8.14 -7.47
C GLU A 149 -13.84 6.93 -6.83
N LEU A 150 -13.99 6.83 -5.51
CA LEU A 150 -13.54 5.67 -4.76
C LEU A 150 -14.48 4.50 -5.04
N GLN A 151 -13.91 3.37 -5.45
CA GLN A 151 -14.64 2.14 -5.72
C GLN A 151 -14.31 1.08 -4.64
N PRO A 152 -15.16 0.94 -3.60
CA PRO A 152 -15.11 -0.19 -2.70
C PRO A 152 -15.30 -1.49 -3.47
N ARG A 153 -14.47 -2.49 -3.20
CA ARG A 153 -14.55 -3.81 -3.80
C ARG A 153 -14.11 -4.86 -2.80
N ARG A 154 -14.85 -5.98 -2.76
CA ARG A 154 -14.42 -7.19 -2.06
C ARG A 154 -13.49 -8.00 -2.96
N VAL A 155 -12.30 -8.37 -2.47
CA VAL A 155 -11.41 -9.30 -3.17
C VAL A 155 -11.83 -10.74 -2.89
N SER A 156 -11.65 -11.62 -3.88
CA SER A 156 -11.91 -13.07 -3.68
C SER A 156 -10.95 -13.65 -2.65
N ARG A 157 -11.48 -14.39 -1.67
CA ARG A 157 -10.72 -15.06 -0.59
C ARG A 157 -9.60 -15.93 -1.15
N HIS A 158 -9.89 -16.66 -2.23
CA HIS A 158 -8.94 -17.55 -2.91
C HIS A 158 -8.47 -16.95 -4.25
N GLY A 159 -8.52 -15.62 -4.40
CA GLY A 159 -8.05 -14.93 -5.59
C GLY A 159 -6.53 -14.71 -5.58
N HIS A 160 -5.95 -14.54 -6.77
CA HIS A 160 -4.53 -14.19 -6.92
C HIS A 160 -4.12 -12.98 -6.07
N THR A 161 -4.93 -11.92 -6.07
CA THR A 161 -4.66 -10.70 -5.29
C THR A 161 -4.56 -10.99 -3.78
N ARG A 162 -5.49 -11.77 -3.21
CA ARG A 162 -5.50 -12.10 -1.78
C ARG A 162 -4.32 -12.98 -1.40
N ARG A 163 -4.02 -14.05 -2.18
CA ARG A 163 -2.83 -14.89 -1.94
C ARG A 163 -1.52 -14.11 -2.03
N HIS A 164 -1.43 -13.17 -2.97
CA HIS A 164 -0.22 -12.35 -3.10
C HIS A 164 -0.04 -11.41 -1.92
N ALA A 165 -1.11 -10.71 -1.52
CA ALA A 165 -1.09 -9.85 -0.34
C ALA A 165 -0.74 -10.64 0.93
N GLU A 166 -1.30 -11.84 1.09
CA GLU A 166 -1.01 -12.74 2.22
C GLU A 166 0.46 -13.14 2.32
N ARG A 167 1.06 -13.58 1.21
CA ARG A 167 2.48 -13.95 1.20
C ARG A 167 3.37 -12.77 1.57
N GLN A 168 3.10 -11.59 1.01
CA GLN A 168 3.89 -10.40 1.30
C GLN A 168 3.68 -9.91 2.74
N TRP A 169 2.44 -9.98 3.24
CA TRP A 169 2.11 -9.62 4.61
C TRP A 169 2.84 -10.53 5.59
N LEU A 170 2.68 -11.86 5.45
CA LEU A 170 3.37 -12.85 6.28
C LEU A 170 4.88 -12.64 6.28
N ALA A 171 5.49 -12.44 5.10
CA ALA A 171 6.93 -12.20 5.00
C ALA A 171 7.38 -10.89 5.69
N ALA A 172 6.52 -9.88 5.73
CA ALA A 172 6.84 -8.56 6.28
C ALA A 172 6.50 -8.40 7.76
N THR A 173 5.57 -9.20 8.30
CA THR A 173 5.04 -9.08 9.67
C THR A 173 5.36 -10.29 10.55
N GLY A 174 5.75 -11.42 9.95
CA GLY A 174 5.91 -12.70 10.66
C GLY A 174 4.60 -13.41 10.98
N GLN A 175 3.45 -12.82 10.65
CA GLN A 175 2.12 -13.36 10.95
C GLN A 175 1.19 -13.25 9.74
N PRO A 176 0.28 -14.21 9.50
CA PRO A 176 -0.67 -14.10 8.40
C PRO A 176 -1.64 -12.92 8.64
N PRO A 177 -2.10 -12.23 7.59
CA PRO A 177 -3.16 -11.24 7.74
C PRO A 177 -4.47 -11.91 8.15
N SER A 178 -5.38 -11.13 8.73
CA SER A 178 -6.72 -11.63 9.04
C SER A 178 -7.38 -12.27 7.82
N ALA A 179 -8.05 -13.41 8.04
CA ALA A 179 -8.86 -14.07 7.02
C ALA A 179 -10.01 -13.18 6.51
N GLN A 180 -10.37 -12.12 7.24
CA GLN A 180 -11.40 -11.14 6.86
C GLN A 180 -10.83 -9.90 6.16
N MET A 181 -9.52 -9.84 5.91
CA MET A 181 -8.86 -8.80 5.09
C MET A 181 -9.25 -8.96 3.61
N LEU A 182 -10.51 -8.65 3.29
CA LEU A 182 -11.15 -8.90 1.99
C LEU A 182 -11.69 -7.61 1.35
N TRP A 183 -11.72 -6.50 2.08
CA TRP A 183 -12.29 -5.25 1.58
C TRP A 183 -11.20 -4.31 1.13
N SER A 184 -11.34 -3.82 -0.10
CA SER A 184 -10.42 -2.87 -0.70
C SER A 184 -11.17 -1.64 -1.20
N ARG A 185 -10.49 -0.49 -1.26
CA ARG A 185 -10.94 0.64 -2.06
C ARG A 185 -9.96 0.89 -3.19
N ASN A 186 -10.49 1.38 -4.30
CA ASN A 186 -9.75 1.52 -5.54
C ASN A 186 -10.05 2.86 -6.18
N SER A 187 -9.06 3.49 -6.76
CA SER A 187 -9.24 4.70 -7.56
C SER A 187 -8.17 4.82 -8.63
N VAL A 188 -8.40 5.69 -9.59
CA VAL A 188 -7.42 6.11 -10.60
C VAL A 188 -7.12 7.58 -10.39
N PHE A 189 -5.84 7.93 -10.36
CA PHE A 189 -5.36 9.29 -10.40
C PHE A 189 -4.91 9.60 -11.83
N SER A 190 -5.28 10.76 -12.36
CA SER A 190 -4.92 11.21 -13.70
C SER A 190 -4.21 12.56 -13.65
N ARG A 191 -3.18 12.71 -14.49
CA ARG A 191 -2.47 13.96 -14.70
C ARG A 191 -1.88 13.97 -16.10
N SER A 192 -2.17 15.02 -16.88
CA SER A 192 -1.65 15.20 -18.25
C SER A 192 -1.81 13.94 -19.13
N GLY A 193 -2.99 13.31 -19.10
CA GLY A 193 -3.29 12.08 -19.83
C GLY A 193 -2.66 10.79 -19.27
N ALA A 194 -1.77 10.87 -18.28
CA ALA A 194 -1.19 9.71 -17.61
C ALA A 194 -2.03 9.28 -16.42
N GLN A 195 -2.27 7.97 -16.29
CA GLN A 195 -3.09 7.38 -15.23
C GLN A 195 -2.25 6.52 -14.28
N LEU A 196 -2.56 6.59 -12.99
CA LEU A 196 -2.00 5.78 -11.91
C LEU A 196 -3.15 5.16 -11.13
N ARG A 197 -3.24 3.83 -11.11
CA ARG A 197 -4.25 3.13 -10.33
C ARG A 197 -3.74 2.83 -8.94
N VAL A 198 -4.58 2.99 -7.92
CA VAL A 198 -4.29 2.62 -6.53
C VAL A 198 -5.36 1.64 -6.04
N MET A 199 -4.90 0.57 -5.37
CA MET A 199 -5.72 -0.36 -4.59
C MET A 199 -5.21 -0.37 -3.16
N GLU A 200 -6.10 -0.22 -2.19
CA GLU A 200 -5.80 -0.29 -0.75
C GLU A 200 -6.68 -1.37 -0.14
N LEU A 201 -6.09 -2.44 0.40
CA LEU A 201 -6.76 -3.56 1.05
C LEU A 201 -6.63 -3.41 2.57
N PHE A 202 -7.76 -3.46 3.27
CA PHE A 202 -7.85 -3.09 4.68
C PHE A 202 -7.86 -4.31 5.60
N ASP A 203 -7.02 -4.28 6.63
CA ASP A 203 -7.16 -5.17 7.77
C ASP A 203 -8.41 -4.81 8.57
N PRO A 204 -9.24 -5.78 8.98
CA PRO A 204 -10.47 -5.52 9.74
C PRO A 204 -10.22 -4.88 11.10
N ALA A 205 -9.01 -4.90 11.67
CA ALA A 205 -8.71 -4.16 12.90
C ALA A 205 -8.97 -2.65 12.75
N LEU A 206 -8.86 -2.12 11.53
CA LEU A 206 -9.12 -0.70 11.25
C LEU A 206 -10.59 -0.31 11.47
N ALA A 207 -11.50 -1.27 11.45
CA ALA A 207 -12.93 -1.12 11.73
C ALA A 207 -13.24 -0.63 13.15
N ARG A 208 -12.26 -0.63 14.06
CA ARG A 208 -12.41 -0.10 15.43
C ARG A 208 -12.27 1.43 15.48
N HIS A 209 -11.83 2.03 14.39
CA HIS A 209 -11.58 3.46 14.28
C HIS A 209 -12.44 4.05 13.18
N ARG A 210 -12.81 5.31 13.33
CA ARG A 210 -13.37 6.09 12.22
C ARG A 210 -12.25 6.80 11.46
N PRO A 211 -12.39 7.02 10.14
CA PRO A 211 -11.40 7.69 9.32
C PRO A 211 -11.13 9.17 9.68
N GLY A 212 -11.77 9.72 10.72
CA GLY A 212 -11.66 11.13 11.14
C GLY A 212 -12.47 12.11 10.32
#